data_AF-A0A953ZWZ6-F1
#
_entry.id   AF-A0A953ZWZ6-F1
#
_cell.length_a   1.000
_cell.length_b   1.000
_cell.length_c   1.000
_cell.angle_alpha   90.00
_cell.angle_beta   90.00
_cell.angle_gamma   90.00
#
_symmetry.space_group_name_H-M   'P 1'
#
loop_
_entity.id
_entity.type
_entity.pdbx_description
1 polymer ?
#
loop_
_entity_poly.entity_id
_entity_poly.type
_entity_poly.pdbx_seq_one_letter_code
_entity_poly.pdbx_strand_id
1 'polypeptide(L)' 'MDTLSSLTTKRITYDDKVVRQFIFASVAWGLIGMLVGLICALQMAFHQLNFSEYTPFLVFSRLRPLHT' A
#
# COMPACT_ATOMS: atom_id res chain seq x y z
N MET A 1 -44.01 -4.01 39.87
CA MET A 1 -43.50 -2.76 39.27
C MET A 1 -42.11 -3.08 38.71
N ASP A 2 -42.02 -3.91 37.66
CA ASP A 2 -40.74 -4.61 37.34
C ASP A 2 -40.41 -4.66 35.84
N THR A 3 -41.08 -3.87 34.99
CA THR A 3 -40.89 -3.93 33.53
C THR A 3 -39.92 -2.87 32.97
N LEU A 4 -39.35 -1.99 33.80
CA LEU A 4 -38.51 -0.86 33.35
C LEU A 4 -37.00 -1.14 33.39
N SER A 5 -36.55 -2.28 33.90
CA SER A 5 -35.12 -2.61 34.08
C SER A 5 -34.43 -3.18 32.83
N SER A 6 -35.16 -3.39 31.73
CA SER A 6 -34.65 -4.09 30.53
C SER A 6 -34.04 -3.19 29.46
N LEU A 7 -34.05 -1.86 29.59
CA LEU A 7 -33.39 -0.97 28.62
C LEU A 7 -31.89 -0.80 28.91
N THR A 8 -31.21 -1.91 29.20
CA THR A 8 -29.75 -1.92 29.34
C THR A 8 -29.13 -1.78 27.96
N THR A 9 -28.80 -0.54 27.58
CA THR A 9 -28.03 -0.24 26.37
C THR A 9 -26.69 -0.98 26.44
N LYS A 10 -26.60 -2.11 25.75
CA LYS A 10 -25.38 -2.92 25.65
C LYS A 10 -24.37 -2.16 24.79
N ARG A 11 -23.39 -1.52 25.43
CA ARG A 11 -22.30 -0.83 24.73
C ARG A 11 -21.35 -1.87 24.14
N ILE A 12 -21.41 -2.08 22.83
CA ILE A 12 -20.45 -2.89 22.10
C ILE A 12 -19.26 -1.98 21.76
N THR A 13 -18.09 -2.28 22.31
CA THR A 13 -16.85 -1.58 21.99
C THR A 13 -16.07 -2.46 21.02
N TYR A 14 -15.75 -1.92 19.85
CA TYR A 14 -14.92 -2.60 18.85
C TYR A 14 -13.43 -2.39 19.15
N ASP A 15 -12.60 -3.39 18.84
CA ASP A 15 -11.15 -3.25 18.93
C ASP A 15 -10.59 -2.65 17.63
N ASP A 16 -10.37 -1.34 17.65
CA ASP A 16 -9.88 -0.58 16.49
C ASP A 16 -8.34 -0.63 16.33
N LYS A 17 -7.61 -1.35 17.19
CA LYS A 17 -6.13 -1.34 17.16
C LYS A 17 -5.59 -1.89 15.85
N VAL A 18 -6.11 -3.03 15.41
CA VAL A 18 -5.65 -3.70 14.17
C VAL A 18 -6.02 -2.87 12.95
N VAL A 19 -7.24 -2.31 12.91
CA VAL A 19 -7.70 -1.45 11.81
C VAL A 19 -6.82 -0.23 11.66
N ARG A 20 -6.47 0.40 12.79
CA ARG A 20 -5.58 1.57 12.80
C ARG A 20 -4.17 1.23 12.29
N GLN A 21 -3.60 0.11 12.71
CA GLN A 21 -2.30 -0.37 12.23
C GLN A 21 -2.32 -0.66 10.73
N PHE A 22 -3.41 -1.26 10.23
CA PHE A 22 -3.58 -1.54 8.80
C PHE A 22 -3.61 -0.27 7.97
N ILE A 23 -4.34 0.75 8.40
CA ILE A 23 -4.38 2.03 7.68
C ILE A 23 -2.98 2.65 7.58
N PHE A 24 -2.20 2.64 8.66
CA PHE A 24 -0.82 3.12 8.63
C PHE A 24 0.05 2.32 7.65
N ALA A 25 -0.07 0.99 7.65
CA ALA A 25 0.64 0.13 6.72
C ALA A 25 0.23 0.38 5.26
N SER A 26 -1.07 0.52 4.99
CA SER A 26 -1.62 0.79 3.65
C SER A 26 -1.16 2.14 3.09
N VAL A 27 -1.12 3.19 3.92
CA VAL A 27 -0.62 4.51 3.49
C VAL A 27 0.88 4.44 3.20
N ALA A 28 1.66 3.78 4.05
CA ALA A 28 3.09 3.61 3.84
C ALA A 28 3.39 2.87 2.52
N TRP A 29 2.74 1.72 2.31
CA TRP A 29 2.89 0.95 1.07
C TRP A 29 2.31 1.64 -0.15
N GLY A 30 1.22 2.39 -0.01
CA GLY A 30 0.66 3.21 -1.08
C GLY A 30 1.64 4.29 -1.55
N LEU A 31 2.31 4.96 -0.62
CA LEU A 31 3.35 5.94 -0.95
C LEU A 31 4.54 5.29 -1.66
N ILE A 32 5.03 4.16 -1.15
CA ILE A 32 6.12 3.41 -1.77
C ILE A 32 5.72 2.96 -3.19
N GLY A 33 4.53 2.40 -3.37
CA GLY A 33 4.01 1.96 -4.66
C GLY A 33 3.86 3.11 -5.66
N MET A 34 3.36 4.27 -5.22
CA MET A 34 3.25 5.46 -6.07
C MET A 34 4.62 6.02 -6.47
N LEU A 35 5.60 6.02 -5.57
CA LEU A 35 6.97 6.45 -5.87
C LEU A 35 7.65 5.50 -6.87
N VAL A 36 7.53 4.19 -6.67
CA VAL A 36 8.06 3.18 -7.61
C VAL A 36 7.37 3.28 -8.97
N GLY A 37 6.04 3.45 -8.98
CA GLY A 37 5.27 3.66 -10.21
C GLY A 37 5.69 4.92 -10.97
N LEU A 38 5.95 6.03 -10.25
CA LEU A 38 6.45 7.27 -10.83
C LEU A 38 7.85 7.09 -11.45
N ILE A 39 8.76 6.39 -10.77
CA ILE A 39 10.10 6.07 -11.30
C ILE A 39 9.99 5.24 -12.58
N CYS A 40 9.12 4.22 -12.59
CA CYS A 40 8.88 3.38 -13.76
C CYS A 40 8.28 4.17 -14.94
N ALA A 41 7.33 5.07 -14.66
CA ALA A 41 6.74 5.95 -15.67
C ALA A 41 7.77 6.91 -16.29
N LEU A 42 8.67 7.47 -15.46
CA LEU A 42 9.77 8.33 -15.94
C LEU A 42 10.77 7.56 -16.80
N GLN A 43 11.02 6.28 -16.49
CA GLN A 43 11.84 5.39 -17.33
C GLN A 43 11.20 5.08 -18.69
N MET A 44 9.87 5.02 -18.77
CA MET A 44 9.15 4.87 -20.04
C MET A 44 9.14 6.17 -20.87
N ALA A 45 9.03 7.33 -20.23
CA ALA A 45 8.98 8.62 -20.91
C ALA A 45 10.36 9.10 -21.43
N PHE A 46 11.43 8.83 -20.68
CA PHE A 46 12.79 9.23 -21.04
C PHE A 46 13.73 8.03 -21.11
N HIS A 47 13.90 7.48 -22.32
CA HIS A 47 14.77 6.33 -22.56
C HIS A 47 16.25 6.58 -22.20
N GLN A 48 16.69 7.84 -22.15
CA GLN A 48 18.06 8.24 -21.79
C GLN A 48 18.38 8.16 -20.28
N LEU A 49 17.37 8.02 -19.42
CA LEU A 49 17.54 7.79 -17.97
C LEU A 49 17.59 6.29 -17.63
N ASN A 50 17.57 5.40 -18.63
CA ASN A 50 17.99 4.02 -18.42
C ASN A 50 19.49 4.03 -18.14
N PHE A 51 19.87 3.92 -16.86
CA PHE A 51 21.25 3.72 -16.40
C PHE A 51 21.81 2.38 -16.94
N SER A 52 22.01 2.27 -18.26
CA SER A 52 22.46 1.05 -18.93
C SER A 52 23.88 0.64 -18.55
N GLU A 53 24.65 1.57 -17.96
CA GLU A 53 26.08 1.41 -17.73
C GLU A 53 26.42 0.94 -16.31
N TYR A 54 25.56 1.19 -15.31
CA TYR A 54 25.87 0.90 -13.90
C TYR A 54 24.90 -0.07 -13.19
N THR A 55 23.69 -0.33 -13.73
CA THR A 55 22.68 -1.14 -13.01
C THR A 55 21.95 -2.17 -13.91
N PRO A 56 22.51 -3.38 -14.10
CA PRO A 56 21.93 -4.42 -14.98
C PRO A 56 20.58 -5.01 -14.50
N PHE A 57 20.08 -4.59 -13.34
CA PHE A 57 18.78 -5.00 -12.78
C PHE A 57 17.61 -4.07 -13.14
N LEU A 58 17.87 -2.89 -13.73
CA LEU A 58 16.86 -1.89 -14.09
C LEU A 58 16.54 -1.85 -15.60
N VAL A 59 16.86 -2.92 -16.33
CA VAL A 59 16.64 -3.00 -17.77
C VAL A 59 15.28 -3.63 -18.07
N PHE A 60 14.41 -2.90 -18.77
CA PHE A 60 13.05 -3.31 -19.15
C PHE A 60 12.97 -4.71 -19.79
N SER A 61 14.02 -5.13 -20.51
CA SER A 61 14.11 -6.44 -21.18
C SER A 61 14.26 -7.63 -20.22
N ARG A 62 14.68 -7.42 -18.96
CA ARG A 62 14.85 -8.48 -17.94
C ARG A 62 13.75 -8.48 -16.86
N LEU A 63 12.87 -7.48 -16.85
CA LEU A 63 11.77 -7.38 -15.89
C LEU A 63 10.52 -8.18 -16.31
N ARG A 64 10.39 -8.52 -17.60
CA ARG A 64 9.26 -9.29 -18.16
C ARG A 64 9.08 -10.70 -17.59
N PRO A 65 10.13 -11.51 -17.32
CA PRO A 65 9.98 -12.82 -16.68
C PRO A 65 9.78 -12.76 -15.16
N LEU A 66 10.02 -11.60 -14.54
CA LEU A 66 9.94 -11.39 -13.09
C LEU A 66 8.62 -10.71 -12.67
N HIS A 67 7.75 -10.37 -13.64
CA HIS A 67 6.39 -9.87 -13.45
C HIS A 67 5.40 -11.06 -13.51
N THR A 68 5.64 -12.09 -12.70
CA THR A 68 4.62 -13.08 -12.31
C THR A 68 4.83 -13.43 -10.86
#